data_AF-A0A7C7RNA8-F1
#
_entry.id   AF-A0A7C7RNA8-F1
#
_cell.length_a   1.000
_cell.length_b   1.000
_cell.length_c   1.000
_cell.angle_alpha   90.00
_cell.angle_beta   90.00
_cell.angle_gamma   90.00
#
_symmetry.space_group_name_H-M   'P 1'
#
loop_
_entity.id
_entity.type
_entity.pdbx_description
1 polymer ?
#
loop_
_entity_poly.entity_id
_entity_poly.type
_entity_poly.pdbx_seq_one_letter_code
_entity_poly.pdbx_strand_id
1 'polypeptide(L)' 'MTEKKYRKGGEFLLAAGLSDEIFTPEDFTPEQRMIAKTTEDFVRQEVWPKIDKIELQEEGVSQA' A
#
# COMPACT_ATOMS: atom_id res chain seq x y z
N MET A 1 7.20 24.03 -23.02
CA MET A 1 6.78 22.98 -22.07
C MET A 1 8.00 22.61 -21.25
N THR A 2 7.97 22.85 -19.94
CA THR A 2 9.09 22.58 -19.04
C THR A 2 9.09 21.09 -18.67
N GLU A 3 10.21 20.42 -18.92
CA GLU A 3 10.41 19.00 -18.63
C GLU A 3 10.41 18.79 -17.10
N LYS A 4 9.51 17.95 -16.57
CA LYS A 4 9.48 17.62 -15.14
C LYS A 4 10.58 16.61 -14.85
N LYS A 5 11.68 17.06 -14.24
CA LYS A 5 12.82 16.22 -13.87
C LYS A 5 12.45 15.33 -12.68
N TYR A 6 12.29 14.03 -12.89
CA TYR A 6 12.09 13.07 -11.82
C TYR A 6 13.43 12.72 -11.13
N ARG A 7 13.40 12.54 -9.81
CA ARG A 7 14.54 12.07 -9.01
C ARG A 7 14.94 10.66 -9.45
N LYS A 8 16.25 10.42 -9.57
CA LYS A 8 16.78 9.08 -9.81
C LYS A 8 16.80 8.27 -8.51
N GLY A 9 16.66 6.96 -8.62
CA GLY A 9 16.85 6.05 -7.48
C GLY A 9 18.24 6.26 -6.85
N GLY A 10 18.30 6.47 -5.54
CA GLY A 10 19.56 6.70 -4.80
C GLY A 10 20.05 8.15 -4.77
N GLU A 11 19.42 9.09 -5.49
CA GLU A 11 19.84 10.49 -5.54
C GLU A 11 19.72 11.21 -4.18
N PHE A 12 18.87 10.69 -3.28
CA PHE A 12 18.71 11.20 -1.92
C PHE A 12 20.00 11.16 -1.09
N LEU A 13 20.98 10.32 -1.44
CA LEU A 13 22.28 10.23 -0.77
C LEU A 13 23.18 11.44 -1.05
N LEU A 14 22.99 12.07 -2.21
CA LEU A 14 23.84 13.16 -2.70
C LEU A 14 23.15 14.52 -2.60
N ALA A 15 21.82 14.55 -2.62
CA ALA A 15 21.03 15.76 -2.52
C ALA A 15 19.73 15.51 -1.74
N ALA A 16 19.42 16.37 -0.75
CA ALA A 16 18.17 16.29 0.00
C ALA A 16 16.95 16.45 -0.91
N GLY A 17 15.89 15.68 -0.66
CA GLY A 17 14.57 15.86 -1.27
C GLY A 17 13.90 17.13 -0.76
N LEU A 18 13.22 17.88 -1.63
CA LEU A 18 12.28 18.91 -1.19
C LEU A 18 10.96 18.24 -0.78
N SER A 19 10.19 18.87 0.12
CA SER A 19 8.96 18.26 0.66
C SER A 19 7.89 17.99 -0.40
N ASP A 20 7.89 18.73 -1.50
CA ASP A 20 6.99 18.58 -2.66
C ASP A 20 7.42 17.47 -3.64
N GLU A 21 8.60 16.89 -3.45
CA GLU A 21 9.13 15.77 -4.23
C GLU A 21 8.94 14.41 -3.54
N ILE A 22 8.40 14.41 -2.31
CA ILE A 22 8.20 13.24 -1.47
C ILE A 22 6.71 12.95 -1.39
N PHE A 23 6.32 11.73 -1.74
CA PHE A 23 4.96 11.26 -1.52
C PHE A 23 4.78 10.76 -0.09
N THR A 24 3.75 11.25 0.59
CA THR A 24 3.40 10.94 1.98
C THR A 24 1.98 10.37 2.07
N PRO A 25 1.60 9.71 3.17
CA PRO A 25 0.23 9.22 3.34
C PRO A 25 -0.85 10.32 3.24
N GLU A 26 -0.49 11.56 3.58
CA GLU A 26 -1.36 12.72 3.46
C GLU A 26 -1.73 13.04 2.00
N ASP A 27 -0.87 12.63 1.04
CA ASP A 27 -1.05 12.85 -0.40
C ASP A 27 -2.02 11.86 -1.06
N PHE A 28 -2.51 10.84 -0.33
CA PHE A 28 -3.46 9.89 -0.90
C PHE A 28 -4.72 10.59 -1.44
N THR A 29 -5.24 10.13 -2.57
CA THR A 29 -6.53 10.60 -3.09
C THR A 29 -7.68 10.01 -2.27
N PRO A 30 -8.90 10.61 -2.33
CA PRO A 30 -10.09 10.02 -1.71
C PRO A 30 -10.36 8.57 -2.16
N GLU A 31 -10.13 8.26 -3.43
CA GLU A 31 -10.31 6.92 -4.00
C GLU A 31 -9.29 5.94 -3.42
N GLN A 32 -8.02 6.34 -3.30
CA GLN A 32 -6.98 5.53 -2.67
C GLN A 32 -7.29 5.23 -1.20
N ARG A 33 -7.82 6.22 -0.46
CA ARG A 33 -8.31 6.02 0.92
C ARG A 33 -9.52 5.08 0.97
N MET A 34 -10.43 5.16 0.00
CA MET A 34 -11.59 4.28 -0.08
C MET A 34 -11.18 2.83 -0.33
N ILE A 35 -10.19 2.60 -1.21
CA ILE A 35 -9.62 1.29 -1.45
C ILE A 35 -8.99 0.75 -0.17
N ALA A 36 -8.16 1.56 0.51
CA ALA A 36 -7.55 1.17 1.78
C ALA A 36 -8.60 0.76 2.83
N LYS A 37 -9.69 1.51 2.94
CA LYS A 37 -10.80 1.19 3.85
C LYS A 37 -11.51 -0.12 3.49
N THR A 38 -11.83 -0.28 2.21
CA THR A 38 -12.47 -1.51 1.71
C THR A 38 -11.59 -2.74 1.97
N THR A 39 -10.29 -2.63 1.72
CA THR A 39 -9.33 -3.70 2.02
C THR A 39 -9.29 -3.99 3.51
N GLU A 40 -9.19 -2.97 4.37
CA GLU A 40 -9.20 -3.16 5.82
C GLU A 40 -10.44 -3.91 6.28
N ASP A 41 -11.62 -3.51 5.82
CA ASP A 41 -12.89 -4.13 6.18
C ASP A 41 -12.97 -5.58 5.71
N PHE A 42 -12.54 -5.86 4.46
CA PHE A 42 -12.46 -7.22 3.94
C PHE A 42 -11.57 -8.10 4.80
N VAL A 43 -10.36 -7.66 5.13
CA VAL A 43 -9.47 -8.51 5.93
C VAL A 43 -10.09 -8.73 7.32
N ARG A 44 -10.64 -7.69 7.97
CA ARG A 44 -11.28 -7.81 9.29
C ARG A 44 -12.46 -8.77 9.32
N GLN A 45 -13.30 -8.74 8.29
CA GLN A 45 -14.55 -9.49 8.27
C GLN A 45 -14.39 -10.89 7.65
N GLU A 46 -13.53 -11.03 6.65
CA GLU A 46 -13.46 -12.26 5.84
C GLU A 46 -12.20 -13.09 6.09
N VAL A 47 -11.08 -12.45 6.42
CA VAL A 47 -9.77 -13.11 6.56
C VAL A 47 -9.48 -13.44 8.03
N TRP A 48 -9.53 -12.44 8.92
CA TRP A 48 -9.24 -12.63 10.35
C TRP A 48 -10.04 -13.75 11.01
N PRO A 49 -11.36 -13.92 10.74
CA PRO A 49 -12.13 -15.03 11.32
C PRO A 49 -11.71 -16.42 10.83
N LYS A 50 -10.96 -16.49 9.72
CA LYS A 50 -10.48 -17.74 9.10
C LYS A 50 -8.99 -17.94 9.30
N ILE A 51 -8.31 -17.08 10.06
CA ILE A 51 -6.84 -17.05 10.14
C ILE A 51 -6.26 -18.39 10.60
N ASP A 52 -6.82 -19.00 11.65
CA ASP A 52 -6.35 -20.30 12.16
C ASP A 52 -6.47 -21.41 11.12
N LYS A 53 -7.54 -21.39 10.32
CA LYS A 53 -7.77 -22.37 9.25
C LYS A 53 -6.81 -22.17 8.08
N ILE A 54 -6.48 -20.91 7.77
CA ILE A 54 -5.49 -20.55 6.75
C ILE A 54 -4.11 -21.03 7.19
N GLU A 55 -3.72 -20.80 8.44
CA GLU A 55 -2.43 -21.25 9.00
C GLU A 55 -2.30 -22.78 9.01
N LEU A 56 -3.40 -23.50 9.27
CA LEU A 56 -3.46 -24.97 9.22
C LEU A 56 -3.62 -25.53 7.80
N GLN A 57 -3.65 -24.68 6.77
CA GLN A 57 -3.87 -25.05 5.37
C GLN A 57 -5.11 -25.92 5.14
N GLU A 58 -6.20 -25.65 5.87
CA GLU A 58 -7.44 -26.40 5.72
C GLU A 58 -8.00 -26.29 4.28
N GLU A 59 -8.53 -27.40 3.77
CA GLU A 59 -9.09 -27.48 2.42
C GLU A 59 -10.27 -26.50 2.25
N GLY A 60 -10.23 -25.68 1.20
CA GLY A 60 -11.27 -24.69 0.89
C GLY A 60 -11.02 -23.27 1.42
N VAL A 61 -10.00 -23.04 2.25
CA VAL A 61 -9.57 -21.68 2.67
C VAL A 61 -8.13 -21.33 2.32
N SER A 62 -7.29 -22.34 2.07
CA SER A 62 -5.95 -22.20 1.51
C SER A 62 -5.88 -23.03 0.23
N GLN A 63 -5.64 -22.40 -0.92
CA GLN A 63 -5.31 -23.12 -2.15
C GLN A 63 -3.91 -22.73 -2.60
N ALA A 64 -3.07 -23.74 -2.82
CA ALA A 64 -1.79 -23.61 -3.52
C ALA A 64 -2.01 -23.72 -5.03
#